data_AF-A0A5K1FHL9-F1
#
_entry.id   AF-A0A5K1FHL9-F1
#
_cell.length_a   1.000
_cell.length_b   1.000
_cell.length_c   1.000
_cell.angle_alpha   90.00
_cell.angle_beta   90.00
_cell.angle_gamma   90.00
#
_symmetry.space_group_name_H-M   'P 1'
#
loop_
_entity.id
_entity.type
_entity.pdbx_description
1 polymer ?
#
loop_
_entity_poly.entity_id
_entity_poly.type
_entity_poly.pdbx_seq_one_letter_code
_entity_poly.pdbx_strand_id
1 'polypeptide(L)'
;RKREMEKEGRLRLRPIGMEEEVEPLEFIEEMTSHVDEVQQMVLDDILSTNAYTEYLQRNGIFGGSIDRKTFKSKLPIIEYKDILPNIQRIPNSDPSPMFSAQPISELLV
;
A
#
# COMPACT_ATOMS: atom_id res chain seq x y z
N ARG A 1 7.21 -22.03 29.93
CA ARG A 1 5.74 -21.86 30.07
C ARG A 1 5.33 -20.41 30.33
N LYS A 2 5.40 -19.81 31.54
CA LYS A 2 5.04 -18.37 31.70
C LYS A 2 6.00 -17.36 31.02
N ARG A 3 7.24 -17.79 30.71
CA ARG A 3 8.26 -16.97 30.01
C ARG A 3 8.25 -17.11 28.48
N GLU A 4 7.37 -17.93 27.91
CA GLU A 4 7.24 -18.11 26.45
C GLU A 4 6.07 -17.32 25.86
N MET A 5 5.05 -16.97 26.67
CA MET A 5 3.89 -16.20 26.20
C MET A 5 4.16 -14.70 26.04
N GLU A 6 5.27 -14.17 26.57
CA GLU A 6 5.66 -12.76 26.38
C GLU A 6 6.37 -12.50 25.04
N LYS A 7 6.74 -13.55 24.27
CA LYS A 7 7.36 -13.38 22.95
C LYS A 7 6.35 -13.24 21.80
N GLU A 8 5.06 -13.37 22.07
CA GLU A 8 3.96 -13.13 21.13
C GLU A 8 3.28 -11.77 21.35
N GLY A 9 3.99 -10.80 21.92
CA GLY A 9 3.55 -9.41 22.07
C GLY A 9 3.47 -8.60 20.76
N ARG A 10 3.39 -9.26 19.61
CA ARG A 10 2.85 -8.64 18.39
C ARG A 10 1.50 -9.27 18.18
N LEU A 11 0.44 -8.58 18.59
CA LEU A 11 -0.88 -8.86 18.05
C LEU A 11 -0.70 -8.91 16.53
N ARG A 12 -0.79 -10.10 15.94
CA ARG A 12 -0.79 -10.24 14.49
C ARG A 12 -2.09 -9.61 14.05
N LEU A 13 -2.05 -8.32 13.72
CA LEU A 13 -3.16 -7.64 13.10
C LEU A 13 -3.66 -8.50 11.95
N ARG A 14 -4.98 -8.68 11.89
CA ARG A 14 -5.58 -9.48 10.83
C ARG A 14 -5.18 -8.89 9.48
N PRO A 15 -4.80 -9.73 8.49
CA PRO A 15 -4.59 -9.26 7.13
C PRO A 15 -5.80 -8.45 6.65
N ILE A 16 -5.53 -7.28 6.07
CA ILE A 16 -6.57 -6.38 5.58
C ILE A 16 -7.27 -7.09 4.42
N GLY A 17 -8.58 -7.36 4.58
CA GLY A 17 -9.38 -8.08 3.57
C GLY A 17 -9.77 -9.53 3.90
N MET A 18 -9.55 -10.00 5.13
CA MET A 18 -10.14 -11.28 5.59
C MET A 18 -11.65 -11.16 5.84
N GLU A 19 -12.44 -12.00 5.16
CA GLU A 19 -13.89 -12.16 5.31
C GLU A 19 -14.26 -13.02 6.54
N GLU A 20 -13.68 -12.76 7.72
CA GLU A 20 -14.34 -13.22 8.94
C GLU A 20 -15.40 -12.18 9.32
N GLU A 21 -16.60 -12.62 9.74
CA GLU A 21 -17.61 -11.72 10.29
C GLU A 21 -17.07 -11.12 11.60
N VAL A 22 -16.40 -9.97 11.48
CA VAL A 22 -16.03 -9.13 12.61
C VAL A 22 -17.17 -8.15 12.83
N GLU A 23 -17.65 -8.04 14.06
CA GLU A 23 -18.60 -7.00 14.41
C GLU A 23 -18.02 -5.63 14.03
N PRO A 24 -18.74 -4.75 13.28
CA PRO A 24 -18.17 -3.51 12.75
C PRO A 24 -17.49 -2.63 13.81
N LEU A 25 -17.99 -2.64 15.05
CA LEU A 25 -17.41 -1.90 16.17
C LEU A 25 -16.08 -2.50 16.65
N GLU A 26 -15.95 -3.84 16.65
CA GLU A 26 -14.70 -4.51 17.01
C GLU A 26 -13.61 -4.23 15.97
N PHE A 27 -13.97 -4.21 14.68
CA PHE A 27 -13.05 -3.83 13.61
C PHE A 27 -12.55 -2.38 13.77
N ILE A 28 -13.45 -1.43 14.05
CA ILE A 28 -13.06 -0.03 14.28
C ILE A 28 -12.10 0.06 15.47
N GLU A 29 -12.39 -0.61 16.57
CA GLU A 29 -11.54 -0.61 17.77
C GLU A 29 -10.15 -1.21 17.48
N GLU A 30 -10.08 -2.36 16.80
CA GLU A 30 -8.82 -3.01 16.41
C GLU A 30 -7.96 -2.07 15.53
N MET A 31 -8.56 -1.49 14.50
CA MET A 31 -7.87 -0.64 13.52
C MET A 31 -7.41 0.69 14.13
N THR A 32 -8.20 1.28 15.02
CA THR A 32 -7.89 2.58 15.66
C THR A 32 -6.99 2.45 16.88
N SER A 33 -6.89 1.28 17.49
CA SER A 33 -5.93 1.00 18.58
C SER A 33 -4.50 0.77 18.09
N HIS A 34 -4.32 0.39 16.81
CA HIS A 34 -3.01 0.00 16.24
C HIS A 34 -2.64 0.81 14.99
N VAL A 35 -2.95 2.11 14.97
CA VAL A 35 -2.85 2.96 13.77
C VAL A 35 -1.49 2.90 13.07
N ASP A 36 -0.37 2.98 13.80
CA ASP A 36 0.96 3.00 13.17
C ASP A 36 1.29 1.66 12.48
N GLU A 37 0.95 0.54 13.11
CA GLU A 37 1.15 -0.80 12.57
C GLU A 37 0.25 -1.05 11.35
N VAL A 38 -1.04 -0.69 11.46
CA VAL A 38 -1.99 -0.77 10.35
C VAL A 38 -1.52 0.06 9.15
N GLN A 39 -1.11 1.31 9.38
CA GLN A 39 -0.65 2.18 8.30
C GLN A 39 0.67 1.69 7.68
N GLN A 40 1.55 1.09 8.47
CA GLN A 40 2.76 0.45 7.96
C GLN A 40 2.43 -0.76 7.08
N MET A 41 1.50 -1.63 7.51
CA MET A 41 1.05 -2.78 6.71
C MET A 41 0.42 -2.35 5.40
N VAL A 42 -0.47 -1.34 5.41
CA VAL A 42 -1.07 -0.78 4.19
C VAL A 42 0.00 -0.28 3.23
N LEU A 43 1.01 0.45 3.73
CA LEU A 43 2.09 0.96 2.90
C LEU A 43 2.93 -0.18 2.28
N ASP A 44 3.26 -1.18 3.08
CA ASP A 44 4.05 -2.33 2.63
C ASP A 44 3.29 -3.12 1.54
N ASP A 45 1.98 -3.32 1.69
CA ASP A 45 1.12 -4.00 0.71
C ASP A 45 1.01 -3.19 -0.59
N ILE A 46 0.81 -1.86 -0.51
CA ILE A 46 0.76 -1.00 -1.69
C ILE A 46 2.10 -1.05 -2.45
N LEU A 47 3.23 -0.92 -1.75
CA LEU A 47 4.55 -0.86 -2.40
C LEU A 47 4.98 -2.21 -2.96
N SER A 48 4.71 -3.31 -2.25
CA SER A 48 5.04 -4.66 -2.73
C SER A 48 4.18 -5.06 -3.93
N THR A 49 2.88 -4.79 -3.89
CA THR A 49 1.96 -5.05 -5.02
C THR A 49 2.37 -4.27 -6.27
N ASN A 50 2.80 -3.01 -6.10
CA ASN A 50 3.08 -2.10 -7.21
C ASN A 50 4.56 -1.95 -7.55
N ALA A 51 5.43 -2.80 -7.01
CA ALA A 51 6.89 -2.71 -7.10
C ALA A 51 7.46 -2.63 -8.53
N TYR A 52 6.70 -3.11 -9.52
CA TYR A 52 7.08 -3.13 -10.94
C TYR A 52 6.35 -2.08 -11.78
N THR A 53 5.62 -1.17 -11.14
CA THR A 53 4.95 -0.07 -11.85
C THR A 53 5.96 0.99 -12.29
N GLU A 54 5.71 1.61 -13.45
CA GLU A 54 6.60 2.63 -14.02
C GLU A 54 6.81 3.79 -13.04
N TYR A 55 5.75 4.20 -12.32
CA TYR A 55 5.82 5.31 -11.37
C TYR A 55 6.73 5.02 -10.16
N LEU A 56 6.73 3.81 -9.61
CA LEU A 56 7.62 3.49 -8.50
C LEU A 56 9.07 3.32 -8.97
N GLN A 57 9.28 2.62 -10.09
CA GLN A 57 10.62 2.38 -10.62
C GLN A 57 11.33 3.68 -11.04
N ARG A 58 10.62 4.62 -11.71
CA ARG A 58 11.20 5.91 -12.11
C ARG A 58 11.65 6.76 -10.92
N ASN A 59 11.02 6.58 -9.76
CA ASN A 59 11.38 7.27 -8.52
C ASN A 59 12.37 6.46 -7.65
N GLY A 60 12.86 5.33 -8.16
CA GLY A 60 13.87 4.53 -7.48
C GLY A 60 13.34 3.67 -6.34
N ILE A 61 12.05 3.34 -6.35
CA ILE A 61 11.47 2.30 -5.49
C ILE A 61 11.35 1.01 -6.31
N PHE A 62 12.02 -0.03 -5.84
CA PHE A 62 12.05 -1.36 -6.45
C PHE A 62 11.58 -2.39 -5.42
N GLY A 63 11.27 -3.63 -5.83
CA GLY A 63 10.66 -4.66 -4.98
C GLY A 63 11.40 -5.07 -3.70
N GLY A 64 12.62 -4.55 -3.45
CA GLY A 64 13.35 -4.71 -2.18
C GLY A 64 13.38 -3.48 -1.27
N SER A 65 12.76 -2.36 -1.68
CA SER A 65 12.89 -1.05 -1.02
C SER A 65 11.53 -0.52 -0.55
N ILE A 66 10.76 -1.37 0.12
CA ILE A 66 9.35 -1.11 0.49
C ILE A 66 9.17 -0.47 1.87
N ASP A 67 10.26 -0.08 2.57
CA ASP A 67 10.14 0.49 3.90
C ASP A 67 9.71 1.97 3.89
N ARG A 68 9.06 2.42 4.98
CA ARG A 68 8.53 3.77 5.16
C ARG A 68 9.58 4.88 5.01
N LYS A 69 10.84 4.62 5.38
CA LYS A 69 11.92 5.61 5.26
C LYS A 69 12.32 5.80 3.80
N THR A 70 12.49 4.70 3.07
CA THR A 70 12.72 4.77 1.62
C THR A 70 11.58 5.50 0.94
N PHE A 71 10.32 5.08 1.18
CA PHE A 71 9.12 5.72 0.62
C PHE A 71 9.15 7.24 0.76
N LYS A 72 9.31 7.74 1.99
CA LYS A 72 9.35 9.18 2.30
C LYS A 72 10.53 9.92 1.67
N SER A 73 11.66 9.24 1.46
CA SER A 73 12.87 9.86 0.90
C SER A 73 12.92 9.87 -0.62
N LYS A 74 12.22 8.94 -1.27
CA LYS A 74 12.26 8.71 -2.72
C LYS A 74 11.08 9.31 -3.46
N LEU A 75 9.88 9.22 -2.90
CA LEU A 75 8.70 9.72 -3.58
C LEU A 75 8.46 11.20 -3.27
N PRO A 76 8.30 12.02 -4.32
CA PRO A 76 7.89 13.41 -4.14
C PRO A 76 6.42 13.48 -3.70
N ILE A 77 6.09 14.53 -2.96
CA ILE A 77 4.70 14.98 -2.82
C ILE A 77 4.34 15.66 -4.14
N ILE A 78 3.25 15.24 -4.76
CA ILE A 78 2.85 15.66 -6.10
C ILE A 78 1.49 16.36 -6.11
N GLU A 79 1.28 17.21 -7.12
CA GLU A 79 -0.01 17.73 -7.52
C GLU A 79 -0.57 16.95 -8.73
N TYR A 80 -1.86 17.10 -9.02
CA TYR A 80 -2.51 16.41 -10.14
C TYR A 80 -1.80 16.64 -11.50
N LYS A 81 -1.30 17.87 -11.73
CA LYS A 81 -0.61 18.23 -12.98
C LYS A 81 0.67 17.42 -13.23
N ASP A 82 1.32 16.94 -12.16
CA ASP A 82 2.59 16.21 -12.24
C ASP A 82 2.41 14.79 -12.78
N ILE A 83 1.19 14.24 -12.68
CA ILE A 83 0.83 12.90 -13.15
C ILE A 83 -0.12 12.89 -14.34
N LEU A 84 -0.65 14.05 -14.76
CA LEU A 84 -1.53 14.17 -15.91
C LEU A 84 -0.96 13.53 -17.20
N PRO A 85 0.33 13.68 -17.55
CA PRO A 85 0.90 13.01 -18.72
C PRO A 85 0.85 11.48 -18.62
N ASN A 86 0.99 10.93 -17.41
CA ASN A 86 0.89 9.50 -17.16
C ASN A 86 -0.56 9.02 -17.23
N ILE A 87 -1.52 9.80 -16.72
CA ILE A 87 -2.95 9.50 -16.80
C ILE A 87 -3.41 9.44 -18.26
N GLN A 88 -2.97 10.40 -19.09
CA GLN A 88 -3.30 10.45 -20.52
C GLN A 88 -2.75 9.25 -21.31
N ARG A 89 -1.77 8.49 -20.79
CA ARG A 89 -1.27 7.26 -21.42
C ARG A 89 -2.18 6.05 -21.19
N ILE A 90 -2.98 6.02 -20.11
CA ILE A 90 -3.78 4.84 -19.72
C ILE A 90 -4.79 4.42 -20.81
N PRO A 91 -5.56 5.33 -21.44
CA PRO A 91 -6.53 4.95 -22.48
C PRO A 91 -5.89 4.56 -23.82
N ASN A 92 -4.61 4.87 -24.03
CA ASN A 92 -3.95 4.82 -25.34
C ASN A 92 -3.34 3.45 -25.69
N SER A 93 -3.89 2.35 -25.15
CA SER A 93 -3.45 0.97 -25.42
C SER A 93 -2.02 0.62 -24.95
N ASP A 94 -1.46 1.35 -23.98
CA ASP A 94 -0.20 0.97 -23.33
C ASP A 94 -0.50 -0.06 -22.22
N PRO A 95 -0.11 -1.34 -22.35
CA PRO A 95 -0.39 -2.37 -21.36
C PRO A 95 0.56 -2.28 -20.14
N SER A 96 1.53 -1.35 -20.17
CA SER A 96 2.51 -1.24 -19.10
C SER A 96 1.86 -0.73 -17.81
N PRO A 97 2.08 -1.39 -16.66
CA PRO A 97 1.48 -0.98 -15.39
C PRO A 97 2.07 0.37 -14.94
N MET A 98 1.35 1.46 -15.21
CA MET A 98 1.82 2.82 -14.94
C MET A 98 1.89 3.14 -13.44
N PHE A 99 0.75 3.01 -12.76
CA PHE A 99 0.57 3.34 -11.35
C PHE A 99 0.22 2.14 -10.49
N SER A 100 -0.46 1.16 -11.09
CA SER A 100 -1.00 -0.01 -10.42
C SER A 100 -0.62 -1.27 -11.18
N ALA A 101 -0.27 -2.33 -10.46
CA ALA A 101 -0.10 -3.66 -11.04
C ALA A 101 -1.46 -4.26 -11.49
N GLN A 102 -2.55 -3.80 -10.87
CA GLN A 102 -3.92 -4.11 -11.32
C GLN A 102 -4.38 -3.12 -12.39
N PRO A 103 -5.05 -3.56 -13.46
CA PRO A 103 -5.59 -2.68 -14.50
C PRO A 103 -6.52 -1.60 -13.92
N ILE A 104 -6.42 -0.38 -14.45
CA ILE A 104 -7.33 0.71 -14.09
C ILE A 104 -8.65 0.50 -14.85
N SER A 105 -9.74 0.25 -14.12
CA SER A 105 -11.04 -0.08 -14.68
C SER A 105 -11.80 1.12 -15.24
N GLU A 106 -11.66 2.28 -14.60
CA GLU A 106 -12.38 3.50 -14.96
C GLU A 106 -11.57 4.75 -14.59
N LEU A 107 -11.82 5.83 -15.32
CA LEU A 107 -11.38 7.19 -14.99
C LEU A 107 -12.63 8.06 -14.89
N LEU A 108 -12.99 8.46 -13.68
CA LEU A 108 -14.11 9.36 -13.42
C LEU A 108 -13.62 10.80 -13.67
N VAL A 109 -14.01 11.35 -14.82
CA VAL A 109 -13.65 12.70 -15.29
C VAL A 109 -14.84 13.64 -15.23
#